data_AF-A0A023F2I6-F1
#
_entry.id   AF-A0A023F2I6-F1
#
_cell.length_a   1.000
_cell.length_b   1.000
_cell.length_c   1.000
_cell.angle_alpha   90.00
_cell.angle_beta   90.00
_cell.angle_gamma   90.00
#
_symmetry.space_group_name_H-M   'P 1'
#
loop_
_entity.id
_entity.type
_entity.pdbx_description
1 polymer ?
#
loop_
_entity_poly.entity_id
_entity_poly.type
_entity_poly.pdbx_seq_one_letter_code
_entity_poly.pdbx_strand_id
1 'polypeptide(L)'
;APDLFSPSNAQTSLHTASILLGPLGIKTLDPDDLAYCGNYDNSNHSSDFRVAHGYNYHQGPEWLWPTGYYLRALLKTFEYSDDSIDETREWLGRLWSALRKSDWQGLPELTNENGVHCPDSCPTQAWSAATILEVLYDLHQYNVNKSL
;
A
#
# COMPACT_ATOMS: atom_id res chain seq x y z
N ALA A 1 7.00 17.00 -2.65
CA ALA A 1 6.64 18.43 -2.63
C ALA A 1 5.42 18.62 -1.72
N PRO A 2 5.58 18.47 -0.40
CA PRO A 2 4.48 18.68 0.56
C PRO A 2 3.93 20.10 0.49
N ASP A 3 4.77 21.08 0.11
CA ASP A 3 4.42 22.50 -0.03
C ASP A 3 3.36 22.78 -1.10
N LEU A 4 3.02 21.80 -1.94
CA LEU A 4 1.90 21.91 -2.90
C LEU A 4 0.53 21.70 -2.25
N PHE A 5 0.49 21.23 -1.00
CA PHE A 5 -0.75 20.84 -0.31
C PHE A 5 -1.01 21.75 0.88
N SER A 6 -2.27 22.19 1.03
CA SER A 6 -2.74 22.70 2.33
C SER A 6 -2.72 21.54 3.35
N PRO A 7 -2.19 21.74 4.57
CA PRO A 7 -2.21 20.71 5.61
C PRO A 7 -3.61 20.12 5.86
N SER A 8 -4.65 20.97 5.89
CA SER A 8 -6.03 20.52 6.09
C SER A 8 -6.51 19.60 4.96
N ASN A 9 -6.21 19.95 3.70
CA ASN A 9 -6.62 19.16 2.55
C ASN A 9 -5.85 17.83 2.49
N ALA A 10 -4.58 17.82 2.87
CA ALA A 10 -3.78 16.61 2.96
C ALA A 10 -4.34 15.64 4.02
N GLN A 11 -4.65 16.15 5.21
CA GLN A 11 -5.27 15.37 6.29
C GLN A 11 -6.63 14.79 5.87
N THR A 12 -7.51 15.61 5.30
CA THR A 12 -8.80 15.15 4.78
C THR A 12 -8.62 14.09 3.69
N SER A 13 -7.69 14.29 2.76
CA SER A 13 -7.46 13.34 1.67
C SER A 13 -6.92 12.00 2.17
N LEU A 14 -6.03 11.99 3.16
CA LEU A 14 -5.54 10.75 3.78
C LEU A 14 -6.66 10.02 4.52
N HIS A 15 -7.51 10.76 5.24
CA HIS A 15 -8.68 10.17 5.89
C HIS A 15 -9.64 9.55 4.87
N THR A 16 -9.93 10.24 3.77
CA THR A 16 -10.76 9.70 2.68
C THR A 16 -10.10 8.48 2.01
N ALA A 17 -8.78 8.52 1.80
CA ALA A 17 -8.03 7.41 1.21
C ALA A 17 -8.01 6.15 2.08
N SER A 18 -8.45 6.21 3.35
CA SER A 18 -8.52 5.05 4.24
C SER A 18 -9.39 3.91 3.68
N ILE A 19 -10.37 4.22 2.83
CA ILE A 19 -11.21 3.22 2.14
C ILE A 19 -10.41 2.33 1.18
N LEU A 20 -9.27 2.82 0.70
CA LEU A 20 -8.39 2.11 -0.22
C LEU A 20 -7.44 1.16 0.50
N LEU A 21 -7.38 1.20 1.83
CA LEU A 21 -6.41 0.40 2.59
C LEU A 21 -6.80 -1.08 2.54
N GLY A 22 -5.89 -1.91 2.04
CA GLY A 22 -5.92 -3.35 2.19
C GLY A 22 -5.14 -3.80 3.43
N PRO A 23 -5.07 -5.10 3.71
CA PRO A 23 -4.26 -5.61 4.81
C PRO A 23 -2.76 -5.42 4.60
N LEU A 24 -2.29 -5.47 3.36
CA LEU A 24 -0.87 -5.35 2.98
C LEU A 24 -0.62 -4.30 1.89
N GLY A 25 -1.53 -4.18 0.93
CA GLY A 25 -1.45 -3.22 -0.17
C GLY A 25 -2.53 -2.13 -0.10
N ILE A 26 -2.54 -1.29 -1.13
CA ILE A 26 -3.53 -0.24 -1.37
C ILE A 26 -4.34 -0.62 -2.61
N LYS A 27 -5.67 -0.68 -2.48
CA LYS A 27 -6.61 -0.87 -3.58
C LYS A 27 -6.37 0.22 -4.62
N THR A 28 -6.23 -0.16 -5.88
CA THR A 28 -5.96 0.82 -6.95
C THR A 28 -7.17 1.61 -7.40
N LEU A 29 -8.37 1.22 -6.95
CA LEU A 29 -9.64 1.90 -7.23
C LEU A 29 -10.52 1.85 -6.00
N ASP A 30 -11.38 2.85 -5.86
CA ASP A 30 -12.43 2.92 -4.84
C ASP A 30 -13.35 1.68 -4.96
N PRO A 31 -13.57 0.92 -3.87
CA PRO A 31 -14.46 -0.25 -3.89
C PRO A 31 -15.93 0.07 -4.23
N ASP A 32 -16.37 1.32 -4.10
CA ASP A 32 -17.72 1.76 -4.48
C ASP A 32 -17.84 2.08 -5.99
N ASP A 33 -16.74 2.11 -6.74
CA ASP A 33 -16.75 2.34 -8.19
C ASP A 33 -17.28 1.11 -8.95
N LEU A 34 -18.13 1.35 -9.97
CA LEU A 34 -18.70 0.28 -10.81
C LEU A 34 -17.64 -0.54 -11.56
N ALA A 35 -16.45 0.01 -11.78
CA ALA A 35 -15.33 -0.66 -12.43
C ALA A 35 -14.44 -1.44 -11.44
N TYR A 36 -14.68 -1.37 -10.13
CA TYR A 36 -13.87 -2.08 -9.14
C TYR A 36 -13.99 -3.61 -9.32
N CYS A 37 -12.83 -4.25 -9.38
CA CYS A 37 -12.64 -5.68 -9.57
C CYS A 37 -11.31 -6.13 -8.94
N GLY A 38 -11.32 -6.40 -7.63
CA GLY A 38 -10.11 -6.64 -6.83
C GLY A 38 -9.37 -7.97 -7.02
N ASN A 39 -9.87 -8.89 -7.86
CA ASN A 39 -9.27 -10.21 -8.06
C ASN A 39 -8.63 -10.33 -9.44
N TYR A 40 -7.31 -10.12 -9.52
CA TYR A 40 -6.55 -10.24 -10.76
C TYR A 40 -6.36 -11.71 -11.16
N ASP A 41 -6.64 -12.00 -12.43
CA ASP A 41 -6.39 -13.27 -13.10
C ASP A 41 -5.95 -12.95 -14.54
N ASN A 42 -4.65 -13.09 -14.81
CA ASN A 42 -4.09 -12.79 -16.12
C ASN A 42 -4.47 -13.85 -17.17
N SER A 43 -4.82 -15.05 -16.70
CA SER A 43 -5.20 -16.19 -17.55
C SER A 43 -6.68 -16.19 -17.92
N ASN A 44 -7.43 -15.17 -17.51
CA ASN A 44 -8.86 -15.10 -17.78
C ASN A 44 -9.13 -14.91 -19.29
N HIS A 45 -9.65 -15.95 -19.94
CA HIS A 45 -10.01 -15.94 -21.36
C HIS A 45 -11.52 -15.79 -21.60
N SER A 46 -12.25 -15.27 -20.61
CA SER A 46 -13.68 -15.01 -20.76
C SER A 46 -13.95 -13.78 -21.63
N SER A 47 -15.22 -13.53 -21.94
CA SER A 47 -15.67 -12.31 -22.61
C SER A 47 -16.08 -11.18 -21.64
N ASP A 48 -15.88 -11.33 -20.33
CA ASP A 48 -16.11 -10.24 -19.38
C ASP A 48 -15.00 -9.20 -19.52
N PHE A 49 -15.32 -8.05 -20.10
CA PHE A 49 -14.36 -6.98 -20.40
C PHE A 49 -13.61 -6.47 -19.17
N ARG A 50 -14.14 -6.65 -17.96
CA ARG A 50 -13.51 -6.17 -16.73
C ARG A 50 -12.32 -7.02 -16.32
N VAL A 51 -12.27 -8.29 -16.71
CA VAL A 51 -11.25 -9.26 -16.25
C VAL A 51 -10.52 -9.95 -17.39
N ALA A 52 -11.07 -9.93 -18.61
CA ALA A 52 -10.48 -10.62 -19.75
C ALA A 52 -9.01 -10.18 -19.94
N HIS A 53 -8.13 -11.16 -19.98
CA HIS A 53 -6.68 -11.00 -20.13
C HIS A 53 -6.06 -10.02 -19.12
N GLY A 54 -6.56 -10.05 -17.88
CA GLY A 54 -6.01 -9.24 -16.80
C GLY A 54 -6.36 -7.76 -16.86
N TYR A 55 -7.44 -7.36 -17.54
CA TYR A 55 -7.85 -5.96 -17.67
C TYR A 55 -7.95 -5.22 -16.32
N ASN A 56 -8.28 -5.92 -15.24
CA ASN A 56 -8.39 -5.37 -13.90
C ASN A 56 -7.08 -5.22 -13.13
N TYR A 57 -5.90 -5.39 -13.75
CA TYR A 57 -4.58 -5.30 -13.06
C TYR A 57 -4.41 -4.03 -12.21
N HIS A 58 -5.06 -2.93 -12.62
CA HIS A 58 -5.10 -1.65 -11.90
C HIS A 58 -6.51 -1.18 -11.52
N GLN A 59 -7.50 -2.07 -11.44
CA GLN A 59 -8.90 -1.72 -11.14
C GLN A 59 -9.41 -2.37 -9.84
N GLY A 60 -8.62 -2.35 -8.77
CA GLY A 60 -9.02 -2.89 -7.47
C GLY A 60 -7.96 -3.73 -6.76
N PRO A 61 -7.11 -4.53 -7.44
CA PRO A 61 -6.06 -5.28 -6.77
C PRO A 61 -5.22 -4.39 -5.86
N GLU A 62 -4.73 -4.97 -4.78
CA GLU A 62 -4.06 -4.23 -3.71
C GLU A 62 -2.55 -4.20 -3.96
N TRP A 63 -2.03 -3.08 -4.42
CA TRP A 63 -0.62 -2.92 -4.74
C TRP A 63 0.19 -2.56 -3.49
N LEU A 64 1.39 -3.12 -3.32
CA LEU A 64 2.16 -2.93 -2.09
C LEU A 64 3.06 -1.69 -2.10
N TRP A 65 3.64 -1.30 -3.23
CA TRP A 65 4.52 -0.13 -3.27
C TRP A 65 3.83 1.19 -2.86
N PRO A 66 2.53 1.45 -3.15
CA PRO A 66 1.84 2.65 -2.68
C PRO A 66 1.67 2.68 -1.16
N THR A 67 1.70 1.53 -0.47
CA THR A 67 1.68 1.48 1.00
C THR A 67 2.81 2.30 1.59
N GLY A 68 4.03 2.19 1.04
CA GLY A 68 5.16 3.02 1.49
C GLY A 68 4.91 4.52 1.30
N TYR A 69 4.35 4.92 0.15
CA TYR A 69 4.01 6.34 -0.09
C TYR A 69 2.90 6.84 0.83
N TYR A 70 1.86 6.05 1.07
CA TYR A 70 0.79 6.35 2.02
C TYR A 70 1.37 6.59 3.41
N LEU A 71 2.20 5.68 3.92
CA LEU A 71 2.80 5.80 5.26
C LEU A 71 3.73 7.01 5.38
N ARG A 72 4.54 7.29 4.36
CA ARG A 72 5.39 8.50 4.35
C ARG A 72 4.54 9.77 4.34
N ALA A 73 3.43 9.78 3.59
CA ALA A 73 2.51 10.90 3.56
C ALA A 73 1.80 11.07 4.91
N LEU A 74 1.35 9.98 5.54
CA LEU A 74 0.77 9.94 6.88
C LEU A 74 1.72 10.58 7.90
N LEU A 75 2.93 10.05 8.03
CA LEU A 75 3.93 10.58 8.97
C LEU A 75 4.19 12.07 8.78
N LYS A 76 4.40 12.52 7.53
CA LYS A 76 4.74 13.92 7.24
C LYS A 76 3.56 14.87 7.44
N THR A 77 2.35 14.45 7.06
CA THR A 77 1.15 15.28 7.15
C THR A 77 0.71 15.50 8.60
N PHE A 78 0.96 14.52 9.46
CA PHE A 78 0.67 14.60 10.89
C PHE A 78 1.93 14.90 11.73
N GLU A 79 2.99 15.40 11.09
CA GLU A 79 4.23 15.86 11.73
C GLU A 79 4.81 14.85 12.73
N TYR A 80 4.76 13.55 12.39
CA TYR A 80 5.25 12.46 13.23
C TYR A 80 4.61 12.45 14.63
N SER A 81 3.30 12.71 14.70
CA SER A 81 2.49 12.49 15.91
C SER A 81 2.56 11.03 16.38
N ASP A 82 2.34 10.80 17.68
CA ASP A 82 2.35 9.45 18.26
C ASP A 82 1.36 8.52 17.52
N ASP A 83 0.16 9.00 17.22
CA ASP A 83 -0.85 8.24 16.46
C ASP A 83 -0.35 7.83 15.06
N SER A 84 0.27 8.76 14.31
CA SER A 84 0.79 8.47 12.97
C SER A 84 1.95 7.47 12.98
N ILE A 85 2.78 7.52 14.03
CA ILE A 85 3.88 6.60 14.24
C ILE A 85 3.35 5.21 14.61
N ASP A 86 2.36 5.13 15.49
CA ASP A 86 1.79 3.87 15.93
C ASP A 86 1.02 3.18 14.81
N GLU A 87 0.21 3.90 14.03
CA GLU A 87 -0.40 3.37 12.81
C GLU A 87 0.67 2.84 11.83
N THR A 88 1.74 3.61 11.63
CA THR A 88 2.86 3.18 10.77
C THR A 88 3.53 1.91 11.29
N ARG A 89 3.72 1.78 12.61
CA ARG A 89 4.30 0.57 13.23
C ARG A 89 3.40 -0.65 13.04
N GLU A 90 2.09 -0.48 13.17
CA GLU A 90 1.13 -1.57 12.92
C GLU A 90 1.19 -2.06 11.48
N TRP A 91 1.27 -1.14 10.51
CA TRP A 91 1.49 -1.49 9.11
C TRP A 91 2.81 -2.24 8.89
N LEU A 92 3.92 -1.74 9.44
CA LEU A 92 5.22 -2.39 9.36
C LEU A 92 5.20 -3.79 9.98
N GLY A 93 4.46 -3.99 11.09
CA GLY A 93 4.28 -5.30 11.73
C GLY A 93 3.54 -6.30 10.85
N ARG A 94 2.49 -5.86 10.13
CA ARG A 94 1.77 -6.68 9.14
C ARG A 94 2.67 -7.08 7.99
N LEU A 95 3.40 -6.13 7.40
CA LEU A 95 4.32 -6.37 6.29
C LEU A 95 5.47 -7.29 6.70
N TRP A 96 6.05 -7.09 7.88
CA TRP A 96 7.05 -7.98 8.45
C TRP A 96 6.54 -9.41 8.59
N SER A 97 5.31 -9.56 9.10
CA SER A 97 4.67 -10.87 9.24
C SER A 97 4.45 -11.55 7.88
N ALA A 98 4.06 -10.81 6.85
CA ALA A 98 3.90 -11.32 5.48
C ALA A 98 5.24 -11.74 4.87
N LEU A 99 6.27 -10.89 4.97
CA LEU A 99 7.62 -11.18 4.50
C LEU A 99 8.19 -12.45 5.14
N ARG A 100 7.99 -12.62 6.46
CA ARG A 100 8.46 -13.80 7.22
C ARG A 100 7.74 -15.10 6.86
N LYS A 101 6.50 -15.01 6.38
CA LYS A 101 5.71 -16.16 5.93
C LYS A 101 5.96 -16.53 4.46
N SER A 102 6.54 -15.62 3.68
CA SER A 102 6.87 -15.84 2.28
C SER A 102 8.07 -16.78 2.13
N ASP A 103 7.94 -17.79 1.27
CA ASP A 103 9.04 -18.69 0.90
C ASP A 103 10.24 -17.93 0.30
N TRP A 104 9.98 -16.76 -0.28
CA TRP A 104 10.95 -15.91 -0.97
C TRP A 104 11.57 -14.85 -0.07
N GLN A 105 11.14 -14.76 1.20
CA GLN A 105 11.55 -13.72 2.16
C GLN A 105 11.38 -12.31 1.60
N GLY A 106 10.32 -12.11 0.80
CA GLY A 106 10.03 -10.87 0.11
C GLY A 106 8.56 -10.47 0.22
N LEU A 107 8.29 -9.23 -0.17
CA LEU A 107 6.93 -8.70 -0.29
C LEU A 107 6.47 -8.81 -1.76
N PRO A 108 5.24 -9.27 -2.01
CA PRO A 108 4.73 -9.40 -3.37
C PRO A 108 4.54 -8.04 -4.06
N GLU A 109 4.36 -8.09 -5.37
CA GLU A 109 3.96 -6.94 -6.17
C GLU A 109 2.56 -6.44 -5.77
N LEU A 110 1.62 -7.36 -5.70
CA LEU A 110 0.23 -7.08 -5.34
C LEU A 110 -0.42 -8.26 -4.62
N THR A 111 -1.51 -7.98 -3.93
CA THR A 111 -2.47 -8.98 -3.46
C THR A 111 -3.79 -8.80 -4.17
N ASN A 112 -4.57 -9.86 -4.24
CA ASN A 112 -5.99 -9.75 -4.55
C ASN A 112 -6.72 -9.10 -3.36
N GLU A 113 -8.03 -8.91 -3.52
CA GLU A 113 -8.89 -8.27 -2.55
C GLU A 113 -8.68 -8.78 -1.12
N ASN A 114 -8.62 -7.85 -0.15
CA ASN A 114 -8.48 -8.14 1.27
C ASN A 114 -7.24 -8.99 1.60
N GLY A 115 -6.12 -8.74 0.92
CA GLY A 115 -4.85 -9.41 1.15
C GLY A 115 -4.80 -10.86 0.68
N VAL A 116 -5.78 -11.32 -0.11
CA VAL A 116 -5.78 -12.66 -0.68
C VAL A 116 -4.56 -12.83 -1.60
N HIS A 117 -3.92 -14.00 -1.54
CA HIS A 117 -2.78 -14.29 -2.41
C HIS A 117 -3.19 -14.23 -3.88
N CYS A 118 -2.43 -13.49 -4.69
CA CYS A 118 -2.58 -13.45 -6.14
C CYS A 118 -1.52 -14.37 -6.78
N PRO A 119 -1.92 -15.46 -7.48
CA PRO A 119 -0.98 -16.38 -8.12
C PRO A 119 -0.15 -15.75 -9.24
N ASP A 120 -0.69 -14.73 -9.92
CA ASP A 120 -0.03 -14.03 -11.02
C ASP A 120 0.89 -12.89 -10.55
N SER A 121 0.86 -12.54 -9.25
CA SER A 121 1.73 -11.52 -8.69
C SER A 121 3.16 -12.02 -8.61
N CYS A 122 4.13 -11.15 -8.95
CA CYS A 122 5.51 -11.41 -8.57
C CYS A 122 5.60 -11.57 -7.03
N PRO A 123 6.17 -12.67 -6.50
CA PRO A 123 6.16 -12.94 -5.06
C PRO A 123 7.18 -12.12 -4.27
N THR A 124 8.15 -11.51 -4.96
CA THR A 124 9.12 -10.58 -4.38
C THR A 124 9.39 -9.46 -5.36
N GLN A 125 8.95 -8.24 -5.03
CA GLN A 125 9.01 -7.13 -5.96
C GLN A 125 9.81 -5.96 -5.38
N ALA A 126 10.76 -5.46 -6.17
CA ALA A 126 11.76 -4.50 -5.70
C ALA A 126 11.13 -3.20 -5.17
N TRP A 127 10.12 -2.67 -5.89
CA TRP A 127 9.43 -1.45 -5.45
C TRP A 127 8.64 -1.63 -4.16
N SER A 128 8.14 -2.84 -3.87
CA SER A 128 7.31 -3.10 -2.69
C SER A 128 8.18 -3.07 -1.45
N ALA A 129 9.40 -3.56 -1.53
CA ALA A 129 10.39 -3.46 -0.45
C ALA A 129 11.00 -2.06 -0.36
N ALA A 130 11.36 -1.45 -1.50
CA ALA A 130 12.05 -0.17 -1.53
C ALA A 130 11.26 0.95 -0.84
N THR A 131 9.96 1.07 -1.12
CA THR A 131 9.15 2.15 -0.52
C THR A 131 8.94 1.96 0.98
N ILE A 132 8.96 0.72 1.48
CA ILE A 132 8.93 0.43 2.92
C ILE A 132 10.27 0.75 3.59
N LEU A 133 11.39 0.50 2.91
CA LEU A 133 12.71 0.93 3.40
C LEU A 133 12.79 2.45 3.53
N GLU A 134 12.15 3.22 2.63
CA GLU A 134 12.06 4.67 2.77
C GLU A 134 11.26 5.12 4.00
N VAL A 135 10.18 4.41 4.35
CA VAL A 135 9.42 4.65 5.60
C VAL A 135 10.31 4.43 6.82
N LEU A 136 11.04 3.30 6.84
CA LEU A 136 11.98 2.98 7.92
C LEU A 136 13.10 4.02 8.04
N TYR A 137 13.60 4.50 6.90
CA TYR A 137 14.60 5.57 6.86
C TYR A 137 14.05 6.87 7.44
N ASP A 138 12.85 7.31 7.01
CA ASP A 138 12.20 8.51 7.52
C ASP A 138 12.00 8.44 9.06
N LEU A 139 11.56 7.29 9.59
CA LEU A 139 11.43 7.06 11.04
C LEU A 139 12.78 7.08 11.76
N HIS A 140 13.82 6.49 11.17
CA HIS A 140 15.17 6.51 11.74
C HIS A 140 15.70 7.94 11.84
N GLN A 141 15.59 8.73 10.78
CA GLN A 141 16.02 10.13 10.76
C GLN A 141 15.27 10.97 11.81
N TYR A 142 13.95 10.78 11.93
CA TYR A 142 13.15 11.46 12.95
C TYR A 142 13.65 11.16 14.37
N ASN A 143 13.92 9.89 14.69
CA ASN A 143 14.42 9.49 16.02
C ASN A 143 15.83 10.04 16.33
N VAL A 144 16.72 10.06 15.34
CA VAL A 144 18.06 10.66 15.48
C VAL A 144 17.93 12.15 15.78
N ASN A 145 17.09 12.88 15.06
CA ASN A 145 16.90 14.32 15.25
C ASN A 145 16.23 14.67 16.59
N LYS A 146 15.34 13.82 17.10
CA LYS A 146 14.68 14.00 18.41
C LYS A 146 15.64 13.78 19.59
N SER A 147 16.72 13.04 19.38
CA SER A 147 17.71 12.69 20.42
C SER A 147 18.84 13.73 20.57
N LEU A 148 18.87 14.73 19.68
CA LEU A 148 19.79 15.88 19.71
C LEU A 148 19.14 17.08 20.40
#